data_AF-A0A1I8D4C2-F1
#
_entry.id   AF-A0A1I8D4C2-F1
#
_cell.length_a   1.000
_cell.length_b   1.000
_cell.length_c   1.000
_cell.angle_alpha   90.00
_cell.angle_beta   90.00
_cell.angle_gamma   90.00
#
_symmetry.space_group_name_H-M   'P 1'
#
loop_
_entity.id
_entity.type
_entity.pdbx_description
1 polymer ?
#
loop_
_entity_poly.entity_id
_entity_poly.type
_entity_poly.pdbx_seq_one_letter_code
_entity_poly.pdbx_strand_id
1 'polypeptide(L)'
;MENVADCMFCDIAQKTDKSILKANNKFVVIKDIKPHAKHHYLVISKTHISKITDVKASDIELIKSMESLGRAYLRAILKDEGEADIVEDMLRVGFHQPPMVSVKHLHMHILYPINSMGLINRHIVFRPGRFFKSATDVMVEMEKNLLQEDNNTNIAKETKKEHEAKASPQELRDCIANNQ
;
A
#
# COMPACT_ATOMS: atom_id res chain seq x y z
N MET A 1 -9.79 -15.24 5.76
CA MET A 1 -10.10 -14.04 4.96
C MET A 1 -11.29 -13.39 5.62
N GLU A 2 -11.13 -12.20 6.19
CA GLU A 2 -12.27 -11.45 6.72
C GLU A 2 -13.05 -10.89 5.54
N ASN A 3 -14.25 -11.45 5.32
CA ASN A 3 -15.24 -10.88 4.42
C ASN A 3 -16.04 -9.86 5.23
N VAL A 4 -16.03 -8.60 4.82
CA VAL A 4 -16.80 -7.54 5.47
C VAL A 4 -18.16 -7.45 4.78
N ALA A 5 -19.23 -7.58 5.58
CA ALA A 5 -20.61 -7.42 5.08
C ALA A 5 -20.79 -6.06 4.39
N ASP A 6 -21.58 -6.04 3.32
CA ASP A 6 -21.85 -4.86 2.47
C ASP A 6 -20.63 -4.26 1.75
N CYS A 7 -19.51 -4.99 1.65
CA CYS A 7 -18.36 -4.57 0.85
C CYS A 7 -18.38 -5.20 -0.55
N MET A 8 -18.77 -4.41 -1.56
CA MET A 8 -18.82 -4.90 -2.96
C MET A 8 -17.48 -5.44 -3.48
N PHE A 9 -16.34 -4.97 -2.97
CA PHE A 9 -15.02 -5.45 -3.39
C PHE A 9 -14.59 -6.71 -2.64
N CYS A 10 -15.09 -6.96 -1.42
CA CYS A 10 -14.98 -8.29 -0.82
C CYS A 10 -15.74 -9.33 -1.64
N ASP A 11 -16.94 -9.00 -2.11
CA ASP A 11 -17.73 -9.89 -2.97
C ASP A 11 -17.00 -10.18 -4.29
N ILE A 12 -16.51 -9.13 -4.96
CA ILE A 12 -15.75 -9.27 -6.22
C ILE A 12 -14.48 -10.11 -6.00
N ALA A 13 -13.75 -9.88 -4.91
CA ALA A 13 -12.50 -10.57 -4.64
C ALA A 13 -12.66 -12.10 -4.43
N GLN A 14 -13.88 -12.57 -4.17
CA GLN A 14 -14.22 -13.98 -4.02
C GLN A 14 -14.79 -14.62 -5.30
N LYS A 15 -15.20 -13.81 -6.28
CA LYS A 15 -15.74 -14.32 -7.55
C LYS A 15 -14.65 -14.92 -8.42
N THR A 16 -15.08 -15.80 -9.32
CA THR A 16 -14.26 -16.42 -10.37
C THR A 16 -14.92 -16.29 -11.75
N ASP A 17 -15.83 -15.33 -11.91
CA ASP A 17 -16.55 -15.10 -13.16
C ASP A 17 -15.74 -14.25 -14.16
N LYS A 18 -16.37 -13.97 -15.32
CA LYS A 18 -15.75 -13.25 -16.44
C LYS A 18 -15.36 -11.80 -16.13
N SER A 19 -15.79 -11.23 -15.00
CA SER A 19 -15.37 -9.88 -14.60
C SER A 19 -13.92 -9.85 -14.09
N ILE A 20 -13.38 -11.01 -13.70
CA ILE A 20 -12.01 -11.16 -13.22
C ILE A 20 -11.06 -11.39 -14.41
N LEU A 21 -10.18 -10.42 -14.65
CA LEU A 21 -9.21 -10.46 -15.75
C LEU A 21 -7.97 -11.30 -15.40
N LYS A 22 -7.58 -11.26 -14.12
CA LYS A 22 -6.47 -12.01 -13.56
C LYS A 22 -6.74 -12.23 -12.07
N ALA A 23 -6.35 -13.37 -11.54
CA ALA A 23 -6.41 -13.63 -10.10
C ALA A 23 -5.20 -14.43 -9.64
N ASN A 24 -4.83 -14.25 -8.37
CA ASN A 24 -3.95 -15.16 -7.65
C ASN A 24 -4.50 -15.38 -6.23
N ASN A 25 -3.69 -15.94 -5.33
CA ASN A 25 -4.08 -16.20 -3.95
C ASN A 25 -4.33 -14.93 -3.11
N LYS A 26 -3.77 -13.77 -3.50
CA LYS A 26 -3.83 -12.52 -2.74
C LYS A 26 -4.66 -11.42 -3.40
N PHE A 27 -4.83 -11.46 -4.71
CA PHE A 27 -5.40 -10.35 -5.48
C PHE A 27 -6.30 -10.82 -6.61
N VAL A 28 -7.17 -9.92 -7.04
CA VAL A 28 -7.86 -9.99 -8.34
C VAL A 28 -7.61 -8.71 -9.13
N VAL A 29 -7.62 -8.80 -10.45
CA VAL A 29 -7.54 -7.67 -11.37
C VAL A 29 -8.84 -7.58 -12.13
N ILE A 30 -9.45 -6.40 -12.13
CA ILE A 30 -10.68 -6.11 -12.88
C ILE A 30 -10.52 -4.86 -13.73
N LYS A 31 -11.40 -4.68 -14.71
CA LYS A 31 -11.56 -3.41 -15.41
C LYS A 31 -12.40 -2.48 -14.54
N ASP A 32 -12.00 -1.21 -14.43
CA ASP A 32 -12.85 -0.22 -13.78
C ASP A 32 -14.15 -0.03 -14.59
N ILE A 33 -15.30 0.02 -13.91
CA ILE A 33 -16.61 0.18 -14.53
C ILE A 33 -16.79 1.56 -15.19
N LYS A 34 -16.02 2.56 -14.74
CA LYS A 34 -15.96 3.93 -15.25
C LYS A 34 -14.50 4.25 -15.58
N PRO A 35 -13.98 3.71 -16.70
CA PRO A 35 -12.59 3.91 -17.06
C PRO A 35 -12.30 5.39 -17.33
N HIS A 36 -11.22 5.91 -16.74
CA HIS A 36 -10.79 7.30 -16.92
C HIS A 36 -9.55 7.44 -17.79
N ALA A 37 -8.98 6.33 -18.26
CA ALA A 37 -7.92 6.19 -19.26
C ALA A 37 -8.28 5.03 -20.20
N LYS A 38 -7.59 4.90 -21.35
CA LYS A 38 -7.75 3.78 -22.30
C LYS A 38 -7.68 2.44 -21.58
N HIS A 39 -6.66 2.27 -20.75
CA HIS A 39 -6.50 1.15 -19.83
C HIS A 39 -6.66 1.67 -18.41
N HIS A 40 -7.77 1.29 -17.76
CA HIS A 40 -8.02 1.57 -16.35
C HIS A 40 -8.40 0.27 -15.64
N TYR A 41 -7.44 -0.28 -14.89
CA TYR A 41 -7.60 -1.52 -14.13
C TYR A 41 -7.47 -1.28 -12.64
N LEU A 42 -8.12 -2.14 -11.87
CA LEU A 42 -8.06 -2.17 -10.42
C LEU A 42 -7.42 -3.48 -9.97
N VAL A 43 -6.34 -3.40 -9.20
CA VAL A 43 -5.79 -4.54 -8.46
C VAL A 43 -6.40 -4.50 -7.07
N ILE A 44 -7.27 -5.45 -6.75
CA ILE A 44 -8.05 -5.50 -5.51
C ILE A 44 -7.45 -6.57 -4.59
N SER A 45 -7.20 -6.24 -3.32
CA SER A 45 -6.74 -7.22 -2.33
C SER A 45 -7.86 -8.19 -1.95
N LYS A 46 -7.56 -9.47 -1.75
CA LYS A 46 -8.54 -10.44 -1.22
C LYS A 46 -8.77 -10.25 0.28
N THR A 47 -7.75 -9.82 1.00
CA THR A 47 -7.89 -9.35 2.39
C THR A 47 -8.51 -7.95 2.38
N HIS A 48 -9.54 -7.74 3.19
CA HIS A 48 -10.15 -6.43 3.34
C HIS A 48 -9.22 -5.50 4.12
N ILE A 49 -8.90 -4.36 3.51
CA ILE A 49 -8.24 -3.21 4.15
C ILE A 49 -9.01 -1.99 3.66
N SER A 50 -9.53 -1.14 4.55
CA SER A 50 -10.54 -0.15 4.13
C SER A 50 -10.00 0.92 3.18
N LYS A 51 -8.77 1.39 3.40
CA LYS A 51 -8.13 2.45 2.63
C LYS A 51 -6.61 2.38 2.74
N ILE A 52 -5.91 3.06 1.84
CA ILE A 52 -4.45 3.08 1.81
C ILE A 52 -3.81 3.62 3.09
N THR A 53 -4.50 4.44 3.88
CA THR A 53 -3.98 4.94 5.17
C THR A 53 -4.05 3.92 6.29
N ASP A 54 -4.71 2.77 6.07
CA ASP A 54 -4.85 1.71 7.08
C ASP A 54 -3.82 0.58 6.88
N VAL A 55 -2.98 0.67 5.84
CA VAL A 55 -1.86 -0.26 5.62
C VAL A 55 -0.74 0.03 6.61
N LYS A 56 -0.11 -1.01 7.14
CA LYS A 56 0.99 -0.91 8.10
C LYS A 56 2.32 -0.99 7.39
N ALA A 57 3.38 -0.52 8.03
CA ALA A 57 4.73 -0.59 7.49
C ALA A 57 5.14 -2.02 7.08
N SER A 58 4.68 -3.04 7.83
CA SER A 58 4.86 -4.47 7.52
C SER A 58 4.15 -4.96 6.25
N ASP A 59 3.21 -4.19 5.70
CA ASP A 59 2.46 -4.53 4.49
C ASP A 59 3.18 -4.09 3.19
N ILE A 60 4.43 -3.63 3.26
CA ILE A 60 5.13 -3.09 2.07
C ILE A 60 5.18 -4.10 0.90
N GLU A 61 5.39 -5.37 1.22
CA GLU A 61 5.42 -6.45 0.22
C GLU A 61 4.04 -6.69 -0.41
N LEU A 62 2.94 -6.36 0.28
CA LEU A 62 1.60 -6.36 -0.29
C LEU A 62 1.51 -5.32 -1.41
N ILE A 63 1.95 -4.08 -1.15
CA ILE A 63 1.89 -2.97 -2.11
C ILE A 63 2.77 -3.25 -3.33
N LYS A 64 4.01 -3.73 -3.13
CA LYS A 64 4.91 -4.17 -4.21
C LYS A 64 4.27 -5.25 -5.08
N SER A 65 3.65 -6.24 -4.45
CA SER A 65 2.99 -7.34 -5.16
C SER A 65 1.78 -6.87 -5.97
N MET A 66 1.01 -5.91 -5.46
CA MET A 66 -0.10 -5.29 -6.18
C MET A 66 0.39 -4.56 -7.43
N GLU A 67 1.42 -3.72 -7.29
CA GLU A 67 2.00 -2.97 -8.41
C GLU A 67 2.59 -3.90 -9.47
N SER A 68 3.36 -4.91 -9.05
CA SER A 68 3.95 -5.91 -9.94
C SER A 68 2.87 -6.65 -10.75
N LEU A 69 1.80 -7.10 -10.10
CA LEU A 69 0.68 -7.77 -10.77
C LEU A 69 -0.02 -6.85 -11.78
N GLY A 70 -0.31 -5.61 -11.38
CA GLY A 70 -0.98 -4.63 -12.23
C GLY A 70 -0.17 -4.25 -13.46
N ARG A 71 1.14 -4.00 -13.29
CA ARG A 71 2.07 -3.72 -14.38
C ARG A 71 2.23 -4.92 -15.32
N ALA A 72 2.38 -6.13 -14.77
CA ALA A 72 2.49 -7.34 -15.58
C ALA A 72 1.23 -7.58 -16.42
N TYR A 73 0.05 -7.33 -15.85
CA TYR A 73 -1.21 -7.41 -16.58
C TYR A 73 -1.29 -6.37 -17.71
N LEU A 74 -0.96 -5.11 -17.43
CA LEU A 74 -0.94 -4.05 -18.45
C LEU A 74 0.03 -4.38 -19.59
N ARG A 75 1.27 -4.81 -19.29
CA ARG A 75 2.26 -5.20 -20.32
C ARG A 75 1.74 -6.30 -21.23
N ALA A 76 1.06 -7.31 -20.69
CA ALA A 76 0.48 -8.37 -21.49
C ALA A 76 -0.58 -7.81 -22.46
N ILE A 77 -1.46 -6.94 -21.98
CA ILE A 77 -2.49 -6.31 -22.84
C ILE A 77 -1.87 -5.43 -23.93
N LEU A 78 -0.88 -4.60 -23.61
CA LEU A 78 -0.21 -3.76 -24.60
C LEU A 78 0.45 -4.60 -25.71
N LYS A 79 1.11 -5.70 -25.31
CA LYS A 79 1.71 -6.64 -26.26
C LYS A 79 0.66 -7.31 -27.16
N ASP A 80 -0.46 -7.73 -26.59
CA ASP A 80 -1.55 -8.35 -27.35
C ASP A 80 -2.22 -7.36 -28.33
N GLU A 81 -2.21 -6.07 -28.00
CA GLU A 81 -2.64 -4.97 -28.88
C GLU A 81 -1.57 -4.54 -29.91
N GLY A 82 -0.38 -5.16 -29.89
CA GLY A 82 0.73 -4.81 -30.79
C GLY A 82 1.44 -3.50 -30.43
N GLU A 83 1.22 -2.98 -29.22
CA GLU A 83 1.93 -1.82 -28.70
C GLU A 83 3.32 -2.19 -28.16
N ALA A 84 4.19 -1.18 -28.05
CA ALA A 84 5.47 -1.30 -27.35
C ALA A 84 5.25 -1.49 -25.82
N ASP A 85 6.34 -1.61 -25.07
CA ASP A 85 6.27 -1.66 -23.60
C ASP A 85 5.72 -0.34 -23.00
N ILE A 86 5.40 -0.38 -21.72
CA ILE A 86 4.88 0.76 -20.96
C ILE A 86 5.84 1.95 -21.04
N VAL A 87 5.33 3.10 -21.45
CA VAL A 87 6.01 4.38 -21.26
C VAL A 87 5.75 4.87 -19.83
N GLU A 88 6.75 4.82 -18.95
CA GLU A 88 6.60 5.10 -17.52
C GLU A 88 6.01 6.50 -17.23
N ASP A 89 6.37 7.53 -18.02
CA ASP A 89 5.80 8.88 -17.88
C ASP A 89 4.29 8.96 -18.20
N MET A 90 3.78 7.97 -18.94
CA MET A 90 2.36 7.85 -19.29
C MET A 90 1.61 6.89 -18.36
N LEU A 91 2.29 6.29 -17.39
CA LEU A 91 1.70 5.38 -16.42
C LEU A 91 1.33 6.14 -15.14
N ARG A 92 0.14 5.87 -14.62
CA ARG A 92 -0.22 6.22 -13.24
C ARG A 92 -0.58 4.96 -12.46
N VAL A 93 0.15 4.73 -11.37
CA VAL A 93 -0.10 3.64 -10.42
C VAL A 93 -0.25 4.21 -9.02
N GLY A 94 -1.32 3.82 -8.31
CA GLY A 94 -1.50 4.28 -6.94
C GLY A 94 -2.93 4.17 -6.42
N PHE A 95 -3.24 4.98 -5.42
CA PHE A 95 -4.44 4.87 -4.60
C PHE A 95 -5.09 6.23 -4.40
N HIS A 96 -6.43 6.27 -4.38
CA HIS A 96 -7.13 7.45 -3.89
C HIS A 96 -6.91 7.65 -2.38
N GLN A 97 -6.84 8.92 -1.98
CA GLN A 97 -6.79 9.33 -0.58
C GLN A 97 -8.13 9.96 -0.16
N PRO A 98 -8.54 9.84 1.12
CA PRO A 98 -9.71 10.55 1.63
C PRO A 98 -9.60 12.06 1.35
N PRO A 99 -10.69 12.73 0.93
CA PRO A 99 -12.08 12.25 0.83
C PRO A 99 -12.45 11.54 -0.49
N MET A 100 -11.51 11.27 -1.40
CA MET A 100 -11.77 10.73 -2.75
C MET A 100 -11.83 9.20 -2.83
N VAL A 101 -12.03 8.51 -1.71
CA VAL A 101 -12.16 7.03 -1.67
C VAL A 101 -13.61 6.64 -1.94
N SER A 102 -13.90 6.11 -3.13
CA SER A 102 -15.25 5.72 -3.56
C SER A 102 -15.69 4.37 -2.99
N VAL A 103 -14.77 3.41 -2.90
CA VAL A 103 -15.00 2.07 -2.32
C VAL A 103 -14.03 1.86 -1.17
N LYS A 104 -14.56 1.57 0.02
CA LYS A 104 -13.79 1.35 1.25
C LYS A 104 -13.17 -0.06 1.29
N HIS A 105 -12.34 -0.37 0.31
CA HIS A 105 -11.58 -1.61 0.19
C HIS A 105 -10.33 -1.34 -0.63
N LEU A 106 -9.17 -1.83 -0.22
CA LEU A 106 -7.89 -1.54 -0.84
C LEU A 106 -7.86 -2.00 -2.31
N HIS A 107 -7.77 -1.03 -3.20
CA HIS A 107 -7.63 -1.24 -4.63
C HIS A 107 -6.60 -0.27 -5.20
N MET A 108 -5.65 -0.80 -5.98
CA MET A 108 -4.66 0.00 -6.68
C MET A 108 -5.14 0.27 -8.11
N HIS A 109 -5.10 1.53 -8.52
CA HIS A 109 -5.38 1.93 -9.89
C HIS A 109 -4.14 1.71 -10.76
N ILE A 110 -4.34 1.10 -11.93
CA ILE A 110 -3.38 1.05 -13.03
C ILE A 110 -4.00 1.80 -14.21
N LEU A 111 -3.47 2.98 -14.52
CA LEU A 111 -4.00 3.85 -15.57
C LEU A 111 -2.94 4.12 -16.64
N TYR A 112 -3.30 3.88 -17.91
CA TYR A 112 -2.39 4.09 -19.04
C TYR A 112 -3.16 4.31 -20.36
N PRO A 113 -2.68 5.15 -21.29
CA PRO A 113 -1.74 6.25 -21.05
C PRO A 113 -2.47 7.45 -20.42
N ILE A 114 -1.80 8.25 -19.58
CA ILE A 114 -2.45 9.38 -18.89
C ILE A 114 -2.98 10.48 -19.81
N ASN A 115 -2.49 10.57 -21.06
CA ASN A 115 -2.97 11.54 -22.05
C ASN A 115 -4.35 11.17 -22.63
N SER A 116 -4.81 9.93 -22.43
CA SER A 116 -6.17 9.49 -22.75
C SER A 116 -7.20 9.91 -21.68
N MET A 117 -6.74 10.47 -20.55
CA MET A 117 -7.63 10.96 -19.50
C MET A 117 -8.19 12.35 -19.81
N GLY A 118 -9.42 12.60 -19.36
CA GLY A 118 -9.96 13.97 -19.30
C GLY A 118 -9.13 14.88 -18.37
N LEU A 119 -9.12 16.19 -18.65
CA LEU A 119 -8.26 17.18 -17.99
C LEU A 119 -8.38 17.17 -16.45
N ILE A 120 -9.61 17.12 -15.93
CA ILE A 120 -9.86 17.08 -14.47
C ILE A 120 -9.27 15.82 -13.85
N ASN A 121 -9.46 14.67 -14.49
CA ASN A 121 -8.96 13.40 -13.99
C ASN A 121 -7.43 13.37 -13.99
N ARG A 122 -6.82 13.81 -15.10
CA ARG A 122 -5.36 13.85 -15.26
C ARG A 122 -4.67 14.78 -14.27
N HIS A 123 -5.22 15.97 -14.06
CA HIS A 123 -4.53 17.04 -13.35
C HIS A 123 -4.99 17.24 -11.90
N ILE A 124 -6.12 16.63 -11.48
CA ILE A 124 -6.67 16.80 -10.13
C ILE A 124 -6.86 15.46 -9.44
N VAL A 125 -7.67 14.56 -10.02
CA VAL A 125 -8.12 13.33 -9.33
C VAL A 125 -7.02 12.28 -9.22
N PHE A 126 -6.26 12.05 -10.28
CA PHE A 126 -5.19 11.05 -10.36
C PHE A 126 -3.78 11.67 -10.37
N ARG A 127 -3.67 12.96 -10.06
CA ARG A 127 -2.38 13.64 -9.91
C ARG A 127 -1.82 13.32 -8.51
N PRO A 128 -0.58 12.79 -8.39
CA PRO A 128 0.08 12.57 -7.12
C PRO A 128 0.05 13.84 -6.27
N GLY A 129 -0.42 13.72 -5.03
CA GLY A 129 -0.66 14.84 -4.14
C GLY A 129 -1.89 14.60 -3.29
N ARG A 130 -2.73 15.63 -3.10
CA ARG A 130 -3.81 15.64 -2.10
C ARG A 130 -4.81 14.47 -2.21
N PHE A 131 -5.15 14.05 -3.42
CA PHE A 131 -6.25 13.10 -3.66
C PHE A 131 -5.79 11.74 -4.17
N PHE A 132 -4.52 11.62 -4.53
CA PHE A 132 -3.95 10.41 -5.09
C PHE A 132 -2.52 10.24 -4.61
N LYS A 133 -2.22 9.09 -4.06
CA LYS A 133 -0.86 8.72 -3.63
C LYS A 133 -0.32 7.68 -4.58
N SER A 134 0.86 7.92 -5.15
CA SER A 134 1.48 6.93 -6.04
C SER A 134 1.91 5.69 -5.23
N ALA A 135 1.98 4.53 -5.88
CA ALA A 135 2.50 3.32 -5.22
C ALA A 135 3.93 3.55 -4.71
N THR A 136 4.77 4.25 -5.47
CA THR A 136 6.12 4.66 -5.06
C THR A 136 6.10 5.49 -3.78
N ASP A 137 5.26 6.53 -3.70
CA ASP A 137 5.18 7.39 -2.51
C ASP A 137 4.69 6.61 -1.28
N VAL A 138 3.75 5.67 -1.47
CA VAL A 138 3.32 4.76 -0.41
C VAL A 138 4.50 3.93 0.10
N MET A 139 5.22 3.25 -0.80
CA MET A 139 6.34 2.38 -0.42
C MET A 139 7.45 3.15 0.28
N VAL A 140 7.85 4.32 -0.24
CA VAL A 140 8.88 5.17 0.36
C VAL A 140 8.49 5.61 1.77
N GLU A 141 7.22 5.95 2.00
CA GLU A 141 6.74 6.30 3.34
C GLU A 141 6.76 5.10 4.29
N MET A 142 6.35 3.91 3.82
CA MET A 142 6.39 2.68 4.62
C MET A 142 7.82 2.31 5.01
N GLU A 143 8.79 2.40 4.09
CA GLU A 143 10.21 2.13 4.37
C GLU A 143 10.76 3.09 5.44
N LYS A 144 10.42 4.38 5.35
CA LYS A 144 10.83 5.37 6.37
C LYS A 144 10.24 5.05 7.74
N ASN A 145 8.99 4.62 7.79
CA ASN A 145 8.33 4.26 9.04
C ASN A 145 8.97 3.00 9.68
N LEU A 146 9.31 1.99 8.88
CA LEU A 146 10.04 0.80 9.35
C LEU A 146 11.38 1.18 10.00
N LEU A 147 12.17 2.03 9.33
CA LEU A 147 13.47 2.47 9.83
C LEU A 147 13.35 3.26 11.15
N GLN A 148 12.29 4.05 11.32
CA GLN A 148 12.05 4.80 12.56
C GLN A 148 11.65 3.88 13.72
N GLU A 149 10.81 2.88 13.46
CA GLU A 149 10.41 1.87 14.47
C GLU A 149 11.63 1.06 14.96
N ASP A 150 12.52 0.66 14.05
CA ASP A 150 13.76 -0.05 14.38
C ASP A 150 14.69 0.82 15.25
N ASN A 151 14.90 2.07 14.85
CA ASN A 151 15.72 3.02 15.61
C ASN A 151 15.17 3.26 17.03
N ASN A 152 13.86 3.50 17.17
CA ASN A 152 13.24 3.70 18.47
C ASN A 152 13.33 2.45 19.36
N THR A 153 13.18 1.26 18.77
CA THR A 153 13.31 -0.01 19.49
C THR A 153 14.74 -0.23 19.99
N ASN A 154 15.74 0.15 19.20
CA ASN A 154 17.15 0.06 19.60
C ASN A 154 17.47 1.01 20.75
N ILE A 155 17.03 2.27 20.68
CA ILE A 155 17.19 3.26 21.76
C ILE A 155 16.52 2.79 23.06
N ALA A 156 15.31 2.22 22.96
CA ALA A 156 14.59 1.70 24.12
C ALA A 156 15.30 0.50 24.78
N LYS A 157 16.00 -0.34 24.00
CA LYS A 157 16.80 -1.45 24.51
C LYS A 157 18.09 -0.97 25.19
N GLU A 158 18.77 0.01 24.59
CA GLU A 158 19.99 0.62 25.16
C GLU A 158 19.70 1.31 26.49
N THR A 159 18.65 2.13 26.56
CA THR A 159 18.24 2.84 27.78
C THR A 159 17.85 1.89 28.92
N LYS A 160 17.16 0.77 28.64
CA LYS A 160 16.87 -0.25 29.66
C LYS A 160 18.13 -0.93 30.18
N LYS A 161 19.06 -1.28 29.28
CA LYS A 161 20.35 -1.90 29.65
C LYS A 161 21.19 -0.98 30.53
N GLU A 162 21.19 0.33 30.27
CA GLU A 162 21.87 1.31 31.14
C GLU A 162 21.21 1.47 32.52
N HIS A 163 19.88 1.44 32.61
CA HIS A 163 19.17 1.53 33.90
C HIS A 163 19.37 0.27 34.75
N GLU A 164 19.37 -0.92 34.13
CA GLU A 164 19.63 -2.18 34.83
C GLU A 164 21.11 -2.30 35.28
N ALA A 165 22.05 -1.79 34.47
CA ALA A 165 23.47 -1.77 34.84
C ALA A 165 23.81 -0.78 35.97
N LYS A 166 22.96 0.22 36.24
CA LYS A 166 23.14 1.21 37.31
C LYS A 166 22.46 0.85 38.63
N ALA A 167 21.79 -0.30 38.72
CA ALA A 167 21.15 -0.77 39.95
C ALA A 167 21.81 -2.06 40.44
N SER A 168 23.01 -1.97 41.01
CA SER A 168 23.58 -3.06 41.82
C SER A 168 22.98 -3.00 43.23
N PRO A 169 22.22 -4.02 43.70
CA PRO A 169 21.69 -4.05 45.07
C PRO A 169 22.77 -4.05 46.16
N GLN A 170 24.04 -4.32 45.78
CA GLN A 170 25.17 -4.37 46.69
C GLN A 170 25.63 -2.96 47.11
N GLU A 171 25.72 -2.02 46.15
CA GLU A 171 26.19 -0.65 46.42
C GLU A 171 25.21 0.14 47.31
N LEU A 172 23.91 -0.15 47.22
CA LEU A 172 22.89 0.48 48.08
C LEU A 172 22.95 -0.02 49.54
N ARG A 173 23.40 -1.27 49.75
CA ARG A 173 23.57 -1.85 51.10
C ARG A 173 24.81 -1.30 51.80
N ASP A 174 25.89 -1.08 51.05
CA ASP A 174 27.15 -0.58 51.58
C ASP A 174 27.08 0.89 52.01
N CYS A 175 26.22 1.71 51.38
CA CYS A 175 25.95 3.08 51.82
C CYS A 175 25.14 3.16 53.13
N ILE A 176 24.30 2.17 53.42
CA ILE A 176 23.47 2.16 54.64
C ILE A 176 24.28 1.64 55.85
N ALA A 177 25.23 0.73 55.61
CA ALA A 177 26.04 0.14 56.67
C ALA A 177 27.15 1.06 57.23
N ASN A 178 27.58 2.08 56.49
CA ASN A 178 28.71 2.96 56.88
C ASN A 178 28.28 4.27 57.57
N ASN A 179 27.01 4.42 57.95
CA ASN A 179 26.45 5.61 58.61
C ASN A 179 25.97 5.34 60.06
N GLN A 180 26.49 4.31 60.72
CA GLN A 180 26.31 4.04 62.15
C GLN A 180 27.64 4.10 62.90
#